data_AF-A0AAX3M9Z4-F1
#
_entry.id   AF-A0AAX3M9Z4-F1
#
_cell.length_a   1.000
_cell.length_b   1.000
_cell.length_c   1.000
_cell.angle_alpha   90.00
_cell.angle_beta   90.00
_cell.angle_gamma   90.00
#
_symmetry.space_group_name_H-M   'P 1'
#
loop_
_entity.id
_entity.type
_entity.pdbx_description
1 polymer ?
#
loop_
_entity_poly.entity_id
_entity_poly.type
_entity_poly.pdbx_seq_one_letter_code
_entity_poly.pdbx_strand_id
1 'polypeptide(L)'
;MEKLEEIHKEILNGNMDILKDFPLLYCLSENKENFVVLRKGRIVKEENHIKYFFPNSESNESNGIYCLIWGRKNEESYGIGGTPVPDDFYITEMKIKNDILSLLSEKDEKIEATLKQFNKALQNIWSNFTMEELSNAFRQAPAVILDEIKKEDMPKTITIKNFDKFIYDKKLNAYKLFKEEIEYYFSADNKEELKKVKNIFSNIELTQFIEKAKEYTAHKLLKLKNDLWLKEDEKEVTKKDFKNRMKFTSLYVFSESANFYFDDGNLFWGHTIEVTINQNLEFIDANIVG
;
A
#
# COMPACT_ATOMS: atom_id res chain seq x y z
N MET A 1 9.88 10.31 -6.95
CA MET A 1 9.92 8.83 -6.83
C MET A 1 10.86 8.24 -7.88
N GLU A 2 10.67 8.56 -9.17
CA GLU A 2 11.48 8.06 -10.30
C GLU A 2 13.01 8.21 -10.11
N LYS A 3 13.47 9.40 -9.70
CA LYS A 3 14.91 9.64 -9.49
C LYS A 3 15.55 8.73 -8.43
N LEU A 4 14.82 8.32 -7.39
CA LEU A 4 15.34 7.47 -6.30
C LEU A 4 15.44 6.01 -6.70
N GLU A 5 14.44 5.53 -7.44
CA GLU A 5 14.43 4.19 -8.00
C GLU A 5 15.52 4.03 -9.06
N GLU A 6 15.69 5.04 -9.91
CA GLU A 6 16.77 5.11 -10.89
C GLU A 6 18.15 5.11 -10.22
N ILE A 7 18.35 5.93 -9.17
CA ILE A 7 19.59 5.94 -8.38
C ILE A 7 19.93 4.54 -7.85
N HIS A 8 18.96 3.84 -7.26
CA HIS A 8 19.23 2.51 -6.72
C HIS A 8 19.44 1.46 -7.81
N LYS A 9 18.73 1.54 -8.94
CA LYS A 9 18.98 0.69 -10.11
C LYS A 9 20.41 0.86 -10.62
N GLU A 10 20.90 2.09 -10.73
CA GLU A 10 22.28 2.39 -11.13
C GLU A 10 23.30 1.83 -10.12
N ILE A 11 23.08 1.99 -8.81
CA ILE A 11 23.94 1.43 -7.76
C ILE A 11 24.04 -0.11 -7.88
N LEU A 12 22.91 -0.77 -8.14
CA LEU A 12 22.85 -2.22 -8.32
C LEU A 12 23.56 -2.68 -9.59
N ASN A 13 23.51 -1.86 -10.65
CA ASN A 13 24.27 -2.07 -11.89
C ASN A 13 25.77 -1.75 -11.71
N GLY A 14 26.21 -1.37 -10.50
CA GLY A 14 27.60 -1.08 -10.17
C GLY A 14 28.00 0.39 -10.40
N ASN A 15 27.08 1.24 -10.85
CA ASN A 15 27.33 2.66 -11.07
C ASN A 15 27.17 3.45 -9.75
N MET A 16 28.29 3.61 -9.04
CA MET A 16 28.35 4.38 -7.80
C MET A 16 28.50 5.89 -8.04
N ASP A 17 28.78 6.33 -9.27
CA ASP A 17 29.03 7.74 -9.58
C ASP A 17 27.78 8.60 -9.42
N ILE A 18 26.59 8.02 -9.58
CA ILE A 18 25.31 8.70 -9.39
C ILE A 18 25.11 9.25 -7.95
N LEU A 19 25.86 8.72 -6.98
CA LEU A 19 25.83 9.20 -5.59
C LEU A 19 26.69 10.44 -5.35
N LYS A 20 27.59 10.81 -6.27
CA LYS A 20 28.41 12.04 -6.15
C LYS A 20 27.55 13.30 -6.16
N ASP A 21 26.42 13.24 -6.85
CA ASP A 21 25.45 14.32 -6.94
C ASP A 21 24.41 14.27 -5.80
N PHE A 22 24.60 13.38 -4.83
CA PHE A 22 23.70 13.23 -3.69
C PHE A 22 24.26 13.97 -2.47
N PRO A 23 23.76 15.18 -2.15
CA PRO A 23 24.39 16.07 -1.17
C PRO A 23 24.18 15.66 0.29
N LEU A 24 23.37 14.63 0.54
CA LEU A 24 22.97 14.18 1.87
C LEU A 24 23.49 12.77 2.16
N LEU A 25 23.54 12.42 3.45
CA LEU A 25 24.03 11.13 3.91
C LEU A 25 23.27 9.97 3.29
N TYR A 26 23.98 8.88 3.02
CA TYR A 26 23.42 7.63 2.55
C TYR A 26 24.22 6.44 3.09
N CYS A 27 23.59 5.27 3.09
CA CYS A 27 24.27 4.01 3.38
C CYS A 27 23.63 2.86 2.60
N LEU A 28 24.42 1.81 2.38
CA LEU A 28 24.07 0.61 1.63
C LEU A 28 24.34 -0.61 2.49
N SER A 29 23.48 -1.61 2.37
CA SER A 29 23.75 -2.97 2.87
C SER A 29 24.88 -3.65 2.08
N GLU A 30 25.51 -4.66 2.68
CA GLU A 30 26.63 -5.39 2.06
C GLU A 30 26.27 -6.00 0.69
N ASN A 31 25.05 -6.52 0.54
CA ASN A 31 24.52 -7.07 -0.72
C ASN A 31 23.91 -6.00 -1.64
N LYS A 32 23.89 -4.73 -1.22
CA LYS A 32 23.30 -3.57 -1.91
C LYS A 32 21.79 -3.67 -2.17
N GLU A 33 21.07 -4.62 -1.58
CA GLU A 33 19.62 -4.76 -1.79
C GLU A 33 18.81 -3.73 -0.99
N ASN A 34 19.37 -3.31 0.14
CA ASN A 34 18.85 -2.22 0.96
C ASN A 34 19.75 -0.98 0.81
N PHE A 35 19.13 0.15 0.54
CA PHE A 35 19.77 1.47 0.62
C PHE A 35 18.90 2.40 1.47
N VAL A 36 19.55 3.31 2.20
CA VAL A 36 18.87 4.36 2.96
C VAL A 36 19.56 5.67 2.67
N VAL A 37 18.77 6.69 2.35
CA VAL A 37 19.25 8.05 2.09
C VAL A 37 18.54 9.03 3.01
N LEU A 38 19.26 10.04 3.47
CA LEU A 38 18.69 11.18 4.16
C LEU A 38 18.18 12.19 3.11
N ARG A 39 16.95 12.69 3.27
CA ARG A 39 16.36 13.73 2.40
C ARG A 39 15.47 14.69 3.19
N LYS A 40 15.16 15.84 2.60
CA LYS A 40 14.07 16.70 3.09
C LYS A 40 12.75 16.31 2.41
N GLY A 41 11.84 15.70 3.16
CA GLY A 41 10.48 15.40 2.73
C GLY A 41 9.53 16.55 3.00
N ARG A 42 8.42 16.64 2.26
CA ARG A 42 7.42 17.69 2.43
C ARG A 42 6.50 17.39 3.61
N ILE A 43 6.18 18.41 4.39
CA ILE A 43 5.19 18.34 5.47
C ILE A 43 4.10 19.39 5.32
N VAL A 44 2.96 19.14 5.94
CA VAL A 44 1.91 20.14 6.17
C VAL A 44 1.81 20.32 7.68
N LYS A 45 2.12 21.53 8.14
CA LYS A 45 2.00 21.94 9.54
C LYS A 45 0.62 22.54 9.78
N GLU A 46 0.04 22.27 10.94
CA GLU A 46 -1.15 22.94 11.44
C GLU A 46 -0.88 23.24 12.92
N GLU A 47 -0.92 24.52 13.29
CA GLU A 47 -0.56 25.00 14.63
C GLU A 47 0.79 24.44 15.15
N ASN A 48 0.74 23.55 16.15
CA ASN A 48 1.89 22.97 16.84
C ASN A 48 2.21 21.52 16.41
N HIS A 49 1.53 20.99 15.39
CA HIS A 49 1.70 19.62 14.94
C HIS A 49 1.92 19.53 13.42
N ILE A 50 2.49 18.41 12.99
CA ILE A 50 2.56 18.00 11.60
C ILE A 50 1.32 17.17 11.29
N LYS A 51 0.44 17.75 10.48
CA LYS A 51 -0.79 17.10 10.04
C LYS A 51 -0.51 15.97 9.06
N TYR A 52 0.34 16.23 8.07
CA TYR A 52 0.70 15.28 7.02
C TYR A 52 2.19 15.28 6.73
N PHE A 53 2.73 14.10 6.48
CA PHE A 53 4.09 13.88 6.03
C PHE A 53 4.10 13.15 4.68
N PHE A 54 4.85 13.70 3.71
CA PHE A 54 4.96 13.19 2.35
C PHE A 54 6.42 12.85 2.04
N PRO A 55 6.91 11.65 2.41
CA PRO A 55 8.32 11.28 2.27
C PRO A 55 8.81 11.33 0.80
N ASN A 56 7.92 11.00 -0.14
CA ASN A 56 8.25 10.91 -1.56
C ASN A 56 8.11 12.23 -2.32
N SER A 57 7.70 13.31 -1.64
CA SER A 57 7.61 14.66 -2.21
C SER A 57 8.76 15.49 -1.67
N GLU A 58 9.64 15.95 -2.57
CA GLU A 58 10.72 16.87 -2.21
C GLU A 58 10.13 18.21 -1.77
N SER A 59 10.69 18.79 -0.70
CA SER A 59 10.21 20.04 -0.13
C SER A 59 11.10 21.22 -0.52
N ASN A 60 10.50 22.41 -0.58
CA ASN A 60 11.25 23.65 -0.37
C ASN A 60 11.61 23.81 1.13
N GLU A 61 12.65 24.58 1.44
CA GLU A 61 13.23 24.61 2.79
C GLU A 61 12.24 25.02 3.90
N SER A 62 11.23 25.82 3.58
CA SER A 62 10.26 26.31 4.58
C SER A 62 9.25 25.27 5.07
N ASN A 63 8.96 24.24 4.26
CA ASN A 63 7.93 23.23 4.56
C ASN A 63 8.51 21.81 4.61
N GLY A 64 9.80 21.68 4.94
CA GLY A 64 10.52 20.42 4.95
C GLY A 64 10.72 19.84 6.34
N ILE A 65 10.85 18.52 6.41
CA ILE A 65 11.44 17.79 7.54
C ILE A 65 12.49 16.82 7.00
N TYR A 66 13.55 16.55 7.76
CA TYR A 66 14.45 15.47 7.41
C TYR A 66 13.73 14.12 7.52
N CYS A 67 14.05 13.22 6.61
CA CYS A 67 13.51 11.87 6.60
C CYS A 67 14.52 10.89 6.01
N LEU A 68 14.48 9.67 6.54
CA LEU A 68 15.17 8.51 6.01
C LEU A 68 14.29 7.92 4.93
N ILE A 69 14.71 8.04 3.67
CA ILE A 69 14.08 7.30 2.59
C ILE A 69 14.83 6.00 2.45
N TRP A 70 14.14 4.90 2.73
CA TRP A 70 14.66 3.60 2.42
C TRP A 70 14.14 3.15 1.07
N GLY A 71 14.89 2.30 0.41
CA GLY A 71 14.25 1.37 -0.49
C GLY A 71 14.90 0.01 -0.48
N ARG A 72 14.05 -0.96 -0.82
CA ARG A 72 14.39 -2.37 -0.86
C ARG A 72 14.00 -2.89 -2.23
N LYS A 73 14.96 -3.50 -2.91
CA LYS A 73 14.67 -4.27 -4.12
C LYS A 73 14.48 -5.73 -3.72
N ASN A 74 13.30 -6.27 -4.03
CA ASN A 74 13.07 -7.71 -4.10
C ASN A 74 13.02 -8.10 -5.59
N GLU A 75 13.14 -9.39 -5.91
CA GLU A 75 13.27 -9.91 -7.29
C GLU A 75 12.26 -9.34 -8.31
N GLU A 76 11.06 -8.96 -7.87
CA GLU A 76 9.96 -8.47 -8.74
C GLU A 76 9.37 -7.10 -8.33
N SER A 77 9.80 -6.49 -7.23
CA SER A 77 9.20 -5.22 -6.75
C SER A 77 10.16 -4.32 -5.98
N TYR A 78 9.88 -3.01 -6.06
CA TYR A 78 10.65 -1.96 -5.42
C TYR A 78 9.81 -1.26 -4.36
N GLY A 79 10.14 -1.49 -3.08
CA GLY A 79 9.47 -0.82 -1.97
C GLY A 79 10.23 0.42 -1.56
N ILE A 80 9.61 1.60 -1.64
CA ILE A 80 10.13 2.85 -1.06
C ILE A 80 9.25 3.25 0.12
N GLY A 81 9.87 3.52 1.25
CA GLY A 81 9.21 4.10 2.42
C GLY A 81 10.04 5.24 2.96
N GLY A 82 9.43 6.07 3.80
CA GLY A 82 10.13 7.16 4.45
C GLY A 82 9.80 7.25 5.93
N THR A 83 10.81 7.47 6.75
CA THR A 83 10.69 7.67 8.19
C THR A 83 11.10 9.11 8.51
N PRO A 84 10.21 9.95 9.05
CA PRO A 84 10.59 11.30 9.48
C PRO A 84 11.63 11.24 10.60
N VAL A 85 12.57 12.19 10.62
CA VAL A 85 13.61 12.34 11.64
C VAL A 85 13.27 13.57 12.48
N PRO A 86 13.28 13.48 13.83
CA PRO A 86 12.99 14.62 14.67
C PRO A 86 14.06 15.71 14.57
N ASP A 87 13.65 16.97 14.68
CA ASP A 87 14.55 18.14 14.59
C ASP A 87 15.61 18.19 15.70
N ASP A 88 15.49 17.36 16.75
CA ASP A 88 16.46 17.26 17.84
C ASP A 88 17.51 16.15 17.65
N PHE A 89 17.45 15.41 16.53
CA PHE A 89 18.34 14.31 16.16
C PHE A 89 18.98 14.56 14.78
N TYR A 90 20.01 15.41 14.74
CA TYR A 90 20.76 15.69 13.51
C TYR A 90 21.74 14.56 13.21
N ILE A 91 21.48 13.81 12.15
CA ILE A 91 22.27 12.64 11.75
C ILE A 91 23.59 13.08 11.12
N THR A 92 24.70 12.58 11.66
CA THR A 92 26.07 12.80 11.16
C THR A 92 26.65 11.55 10.50
N GLU A 93 26.18 10.36 10.87
CA GLU A 93 26.63 9.09 10.30
C GLU A 93 25.48 8.09 10.15
N MET A 94 25.53 7.29 9.08
CA MET A 94 24.59 6.21 8.78
C MET A 94 25.33 4.96 8.33
N LYS A 95 24.99 3.80 8.91
CA LYS A 95 25.55 2.48 8.55
C LYS A 95 24.48 1.41 8.56
N ILE A 96 24.55 0.44 7.65
CA ILE A 96 23.69 -0.75 7.66
C ILE A 96 24.57 -1.98 7.86
N LYS A 97 24.24 -2.81 8.84
CA LYS A 97 24.87 -4.11 9.06
C LYS A 97 23.82 -5.14 9.48
N ASN A 98 23.73 -6.27 8.79
CA ASN A 98 22.75 -7.33 9.09
C ASN A 98 21.31 -6.81 9.27
N ASP A 99 20.84 -5.97 8.34
CA ASP A 99 19.53 -5.28 8.37
C ASP A 99 19.30 -4.29 9.52
N ILE A 100 20.31 -4.05 10.37
CA ILE A 100 20.27 -3.02 11.41
C ILE A 100 20.82 -1.72 10.82
N LEU A 101 20.01 -0.67 10.88
CA LEU A 101 20.42 0.70 10.57
C LEU A 101 20.95 1.35 11.84
N SER A 102 22.23 1.71 11.83
CA SER A 102 22.88 2.49 12.87
C SER A 102 22.93 3.96 12.45
N LEU A 103 22.40 4.83 13.30
CA LEU A 103 22.39 6.29 13.13
C LEU A 103 23.18 6.91 14.28
N LEU A 104 24.09 7.83 13.96
CA LEU A 104 24.80 8.65 14.93
C LEU A 104 24.36 10.11 14.76
N SER A 105 24.09 10.80 15.87
CA SER A 105 23.77 12.22 15.86
C SER A 105 24.98 13.10 16.17
N GLU A 106 24.84 14.41 15.93
CA GLU A 106 25.81 15.43 16.33
C GLU A 106 26.09 15.48 17.84
N LYS A 107 25.17 14.95 18.67
CA LYS A 107 25.27 14.92 20.14
C LYS A 107 25.84 13.59 20.65
N ASP A 108 26.51 12.83 19.78
CA ASP A 108 27.01 11.46 20.04
C ASP A 108 25.91 10.48 20.49
N GLU A 109 24.64 10.77 20.19
CA GLU A 109 23.54 9.87 20.44
C GLU A 109 23.48 8.82 19.33
N LYS A 110 23.48 7.54 19.71
CA LYS A 110 23.44 6.41 18.77
C LYS A 110 22.11 5.66 18.85
N ILE A 111 21.46 5.47 17.72
CA ILE A 111 20.24 4.65 17.59
C ILE A 111 20.52 3.51 16.62
N GLU A 112 20.24 2.28 17.05
CA GLU A 112 20.41 1.08 16.24
C GLU A 112 19.11 0.29 16.22
N ALA A 113 18.46 0.23 15.06
CA ALA A 113 17.21 -0.49 14.89
C ALA A 113 17.06 -0.97 13.45
N THR A 114 16.25 -2.01 13.27
CA THR A 114 15.82 -2.41 11.93
C THR A 114 14.82 -1.40 11.36
N LEU A 115 14.70 -1.35 10.04
CA LEU A 115 13.67 -0.55 9.38
C LEU A 115 12.25 -0.88 9.85
N LYS A 116 11.97 -2.17 10.05
CA LYS A 116 10.68 -2.64 10.60
C LYS A 116 10.39 -2.06 11.98
N GLN A 117 11.41 -1.96 12.83
CA GLN A 117 11.29 -1.38 14.16
C GLN A 117 10.98 0.12 14.11
N PHE A 118 11.65 0.88 13.25
CA PHE A 118 11.28 2.28 13.01
C PHE A 118 9.83 2.41 12.55
N ASN A 119 9.41 1.67 11.52
CA ASN A 119 8.02 1.73 11.06
C ASN A 119 7.01 1.39 12.15
N LYS A 120 7.28 0.36 12.94
CA LYS A 120 6.40 -0.09 14.01
C LYS A 120 6.34 0.93 15.15
N ALA A 121 7.48 1.55 15.53
CA ALA A 121 7.53 2.61 16.53
C ALA A 121 6.74 3.85 16.09
N LEU A 122 6.84 4.21 14.80
CA LEU A 122 6.18 5.37 14.24
C LEU A 122 4.73 5.11 13.79
N GLN A 123 4.24 3.86 13.80
CA GLN A 123 2.96 3.46 13.18
C GLN A 123 1.76 4.33 13.58
N ASN A 124 1.75 4.83 14.82
CA ASN A 124 0.65 5.61 15.40
C ASN A 124 0.78 7.12 15.17
N ILE A 125 1.90 7.59 14.61
CA ILE A 125 2.21 9.02 14.46
C ILE A 125 2.49 9.40 12.99
N TRP A 126 2.03 8.61 12.00
CA TRP A 126 2.22 8.96 10.58
C TRP A 126 1.42 10.18 10.12
N SER A 127 0.36 10.51 10.86
CA SER A 127 -0.46 11.68 10.65
C SER A 127 -0.76 12.32 12.00
N ASN A 128 -0.74 13.66 12.04
CA ASN A 128 -1.11 14.44 13.22
C ASN A 128 -0.22 14.15 14.46
N PHE A 129 1.01 14.65 14.42
CA PHE A 129 1.98 14.45 15.51
C PHE A 129 2.79 15.71 15.80
N THR A 130 3.19 15.88 17.04
CA THR A 130 4.13 16.91 17.50
C THR A 130 5.59 16.45 17.32
N MET A 131 6.54 17.40 17.35
CA MET A 131 7.97 17.04 17.35
C MET A 131 8.39 16.23 18.57
N GLU A 132 7.73 16.45 19.71
CA GLU A 132 7.98 15.66 20.92
C GLU A 132 7.55 14.20 20.74
N GLU A 133 6.36 13.96 20.18
CA GLU A 133 5.89 12.60 19.88
C GLU A 133 6.78 11.89 18.87
N LEU A 134 7.23 12.60 17.82
CA LEU A 134 8.17 12.07 16.86
C LEU A 134 9.51 11.73 17.52
N SER A 135 10.06 12.65 18.32
CA SER A 135 11.32 12.47 19.05
C SER A 135 11.29 11.23 19.94
N ASN A 136 10.21 11.08 20.71
CA ASN A 136 9.99 9.93 21.58
C ASN A 136 9.85 8.63 20.77
N ALA A 137 8.99 8.58 19.76
CA ALA A 137 8.77 7.38 18.96
C ALA A 137 10.04 6.93 18.21
N PHE A 138 10.78 7.89 17.63
CA PHE A 138 12.01 7.61 16.89
C PHE A 138 13.07 6.94 17.78
N ARG A 139 13.25 7.43 19.01
CA ARG A 139 14.18 6.86 20.00
C ARG A 139 13.73 5.53 20.59
N GLN A 140 12.43 5.23 20.55
CA GLN A 140 11.90 3.95 21.03
C GLN A 140 12.06 2.81 20.01
N ALA A 141 12.44 3.09 18.76
CA ALA A 141 12.59 2.07 17.73
C ALA A 141 13.42 0.84 18.16
N PRO A 142 14.60 0.97 18.79
CA PRO A 142 15.39 -0.20 19.22
C PRO A 142 14.67 -1.10 20.24
N ALA A 143 13.80 -0.53 21.07
CA ALA A 143 13.05 -1.23 22.11
C ALA A 143 11.76 -1.89 21.57
N VAL A 144 11.38 -1.59 20.33
CA VAL A 144 10.19 -2.20 19.73
C VAL A 144 10.43 -3.68 19.49
N ILE A 145 9.60 -4.49 20.15
CA ILE A 145 9.46 -5.91 19.86
C ILE A 145 8.67 -6.01 18.57
N LEU A 146 9.32 -6.52 17.52
CA LEU A 146 8.61 -6.92 16.32
C LEU A 146 7.90 -8.22 16.63
N ASP A 147 6.57 -8.20 16.57
CA ASP A 147 5.83 -9.44 16.48
C ASP A 147 6.37 -10.19 15.25
N GLU A 148 7.01 -11.32 15.47
CA GLU A 148 7.17 -12.29 14.41
C GLU A 148 5.74 -12.69 14.04
N ILE A 149 5.21 -12.10 12.96
CA ILE A 149 4.13 -12.75 12.22
C ILE A 149 4.75 -14.03 11.70
N LYS A 150 4.78 -15.06 12.54
CA LYS A 150 4.99 -16.43 12.10
C LYS A 150 3.89 -16.64 11.10
N LYS A 151 4.24 -16.65 9.81
CA LYS A 151 3.35 -17.13 8.77
C LYS A 151 2.88 -18.49 9.26
N GLU A 152 1.64 -18.53 9.68
CA GLU A 152 1.05 -19.76 10.15
C GLU A 152 1.13 -20.74 8.98
N ASP A 153 1.38 -22.02 9.23
CA ASP A 153 1.38 -23.00 8.15
C ASP A 153 -0.06 -23.18 7.67
N MET A 154 -0.45 -22.31 6.75
CA MET A 154 -1.79 -22.22 6.23
C MET A 154 -2.02 -23.38 5.26
N PRO A 155 -3.17 -24.07 5.34
CA PRO A 155 -3.40 -25.25 4.53
C PRO A 155 -3.40 -24.87 3.04
N LYS A 156 -2.83 -25.73 2.18
CA LYS A 156 -2.79 -25.46 0.73
C LYS A 156 -4.16 -25.30 0.07
N THR A 157 -5.22 -25.73 0.75
CA THR A 157 -6.59 -25.68 0.24
C THR A 157 -7.57 -25.38 1.35
N ILE A 158 -8.58 -24.57 1.04
CA ILE A 158 -9.64 -24.15 1.96
C ILE A 158 -11.00 -24.37 1.30
N THR A 159 -11.94 -24.98 2.01
CA THR A 159 -13.34 -25.04 1.58
C THR A 159 -14.15 -23.97 2.31
N ILE A 160 -14.97 -23.24 1.57
CA ILE A 160 -15.89 -22.21 2.11
C ILE A 160 -17.32 -22.64 1.81
N LYS A 161 -18.23 -22.47 2.77
CA LYS A 161 -19.65 -22.83 2.61
C LYS A 161 -20.29 -22.01 1.48
N ASN A 162 -21.17 -22.62 0.69
CA ASN A 162 -21.82 -22.06 -0.52
C ASN A 162 -20.86 -21.81 -1.69
N PHE A 163 -19.57 -22.07 -1.49
CA PHE A 163 -18.54 -22.08 -2.51
C PHE A 163 -17.88 -23.46 -2.52
N ASP A 164 -16.90 -23.64 -3.41
CA ASP A 164 -16.14 -24.87 -3.54
C ASP A 164 -14.77 -24.75 -2.85
N LYS A 165 -13.87 -25.66 -3.20
CA LYS A 165 -12.51 -25.73 -2.68
C LYS A 165 -11.63 -24.69 -3.36
N PHE A 166 -11.12 -23.75 -2.58
CA PHE A 166 -10.08 -22.82 -2.99
C PHE A 166 -8.70 -23.46 -2.86
N ILE A 167 -7.80 -23.15 -3.79
CA ILE A 167 -6.43 -23.66 -3.86
C ILE A 167 -5.48 -22.46 -3.71
N TYR A 168 -4.49 -22.59 -2.85
CA TYR A 168 -3.48 -21.54 -2.65
C TYR A 168 -2.58 -21.42 -3.88
N ASP A 169 -2.56 -20.23 -4.47
CA ASP A 169 -1.67 -19.81 -5.54
C ASP A 169 -0.50 -19.02 -4.95
N LYS A 170 0.71 -19.58 -5.08
CA LYS A 170 1.93 -18.97 -4.56
C LYS A 170 2.30 -17.66 -5.26
N LYS A 171 1.98 -17.50 -6.54
CA LYS A 171 2.33 -16.30 -7.31
C LYS A 171 1.48 -15.11 -6.89
N LEU A 172 0.19 -15.37 -6.65
CA LEU A 172 -0.76 -14.34 -6.21
C LEU A 172 -0.75 -14.13 -4.69
N ASN A 173 -0.05 -15.00 -3.94
CA ASN A 173 -0.12 -15.06 -2.47
C ASN A 173 -1.57 -15.11 -1.96
N ALA A 174 -2.44 -15.85 -2.65
CA ALA A 174 -3.87 -15.86 -2.42
C ALA A 174 -4.49 -17.24 -2.68
N TYR A 175 -5.63 -17.52 -2.08
CA TYR A 175 -6.45 -18.69 -2.37
C TYR A 175 -7.40 -18.40 -3.52
N LYS A 176 -7.43 -19.25 -4.55
CA LYS A 176 -8.23 -19.05 -5.76
C LYS A 176 -9.21 -20.19 -6.01
N LEU A 177 -10.38 -19.83 -6.53
CA LEU A 177 -11.42 -20.70 -7.06
C LEU A 177 -11.90 -20.10 -8.38
N PHE A 178 -11.92 -20.88 -9.44
CA PHE A 178 -12.57 -20.51 -10.70
C PHE A 178 -13.83 -21.34 -10.88
N LYS A 179 -14.97 -20.69 -11.01
CA LYS A 179 -16.29 -21.34 -11.11
C LYS A 179 -17.21 -20.51 -11.98
N GLU A 180 -17.89 -21.16 -12.93
CA GLU A 180 -18.89 -20.49 -13.79
C GLU A 180 -18.35 -19.25 -14.51
N GLU A 181 -17.11 -19.32 -14.99
CA GLU A 181 -16.38 -18.20 -15.62
C GLU A 181 -16.07 -17.01 -14.69
N ILE A 182 -16.28 -17.16 -13.39
CA ILE A 182 -15.98 -16.15 -12.37
C ILE A 182 -14.77 -16.57 -11.55
N GLU A 183 -13.89 -15.61 -11.28
CA GLU A 183 -12.78 -15.79 -10.36
C GLU A 183 -13.16 -15.34 -8.94
N TYR A 184 -12.97 -16.23 -7.97
CA TYR A 184 -13.10 -15.93 -6.56
C TYR A 184 -11.73 -16.12 -5.93
N TYR A 185 -11.28 -15.14 -5.15
CA TYR A 185 -10.04 -15.29 -4.42
C TYR A 185 -10.05 -14.53 -3.10
N PHE A 186 -9.15 -14.93 -2.21
CA PHE A 186 -8.97 -14.26 -0.93
C PHE A 186 -7.55 -14.39 -0.42
N SER A 187 -7.15 -13.46 0.43
CA SER A 187 -5.87 -13.48 1.12
C SER A 187 -6.09 -13.58 2.61
N ALA A 188 -5.33 -14.48 3.25
CA ALA A 188 -5.34 -14.68 4.69
C ALA A 188 -3.98 -15.25 5.11
N ASP A 189 -3.26 -14.50 5.95
CA ASP A 189 -1.92 -14.87 6.42
C ASP A 189 -1.96 -15.68 7.72
N ASN A 190 -3.12 -15.76 8.38
CA ASN A 190 -3.33 -16.48 9.62
C ASN A 190 -4.79 -16.99 9.77
N LYS A 191 -5.03 -17.83 10.79
CA LYS A 191 -6.38 -18.37 11.08
C LYS A 191 -7.42 -17.32 11.43
N GLU A 192 -7.04 -16.18 12.02
CA GLU A 192 -7.98 -15.11 12.38
C GLU A 192 -8.52 -14.41 11.14
N GLU A 193 -7.64 -14.00 10.23
CA GLU A 193 -8.01 -13.43 8.95
C GLU A 193 -8.85 -14.40 8.12
N LEU A 194 -8.47 -15.68 8.11
CA LEU A 194 -9.25 -16.72 7.45
C LEU A 194 -10.68 -16.81 8.01
N LYS A 195 -10.86 -16.61 9.32
CA LYS A 195 -12.19 -16.57 9.94
C LYS A 195 -13.00 -15.36 9.46
N LYS A 196 -12.38 -14.18 9.37
CA LYS A 196 -13.04 -12.96 8.86
C LYS A 196 -13.43 -13.08 7.39
N VAL A 197 -12.52 -13.58 6.55
CA VAL A 197 -12.78 -13.86 5.14
C VAL A 197 -13.94 -14.85 4.97
N LYS A 198 -13.92 -15.96 5.72
CA LYS A 198 -15.02 -16.94 5.70
C LYS A 198 -16.35 -16.32 6.10
N ASN A 199 -16.35 -15.39 7.05
CA ASN A 199 -17.56 -14.68 7.47
C ASN A 199 -18.13 -13.83 6.32
N ILE A 200 -17.29 -13.09 5.59
CA ILE A 200 -17.72 -12.31 4.42
C ILE A 200 -18.36 -13.23 3.37
N PHE A 201 -17.66 -14.28 2.93
CA PHE A 201 -18.22 -15.22 1.93
C PHE A 201 -19.52 -15.90 2.39
N SER A 202 -19.64 -16.19 3.69
CA SER A 202 -20.84 -16.86 4.21
C SER A 202 -22.06 -15.95 4.29
N ASN A 203 -21.86 -14.64 4.44
CA ASN A 203 -22.92 -13.65 4.61
C ASN A 203 -23.22 -12.87 3.32
N ILE A 204 -22.39 -13.01 2.29
CA ILE A 204 -22.57 -12.31 1.02
C ILE A 204 -23.58 -13.04 0.14
N GLU A 205 -24.77 -12.44 -0.01
CA GLU A 205 -25.76 -12.89 -0.98
C GLU A 205 -25.32 -12.44 -2.38
N LEU A 206 -24.43 -13.22 -3.01
CA LEU A 206 -23.63 -12.80 -4.17
C LEU A 206 -24.48 -12.16 -5.28
N THR A 207 -25.55 -12.81 -5.72
CA THR A 207 -26.44 -12.30 -6.78
C THR A 207 -27.06 -10.95 -6.42
N GLN A 208 -27.49 -10.78 -5.17
CA GLN A 208 -28.08 -9.52 -4.71
C GLN A 208 -27.02 -8.42 -4.60
N PHE A 209 -25.82 -8.75 -4.13
CA PHE A 209 -24.72 -7.81 -4.00
C PHE A 209 -24.17 -7.36 -5.35
N ILE A 210 -24.11 -8.25 -6.35
CA ILE A 210 -23.76 -7.89 -7.73
C ILE A 210 -24.69 -6.81 -8.26
N GLU A 211 -26.00 -6.96 -8.09
CA GLU A 211 -26.97 -5.97 -8.57
C GLU A 211 -26.91 -4.65 -7.77
N LYS A 212 -26.70 -4.74 -6.45
CA LYS A 212 -26.47 -3.54 -5.62
C LYS A 212 -25.17 -2.81 -6.00
N ALA A 213 -24.11 -3.55 -6.31
CA ALA A 213 -22.83 -2.99 -6.75
C ALA A 213 -23.00 -2.24 -8.07
N LYS A 214 -23.68 -2.83 -9.06
CA LYS A 214 -24.03 -2.14 -10.32
C LYS A 214 -24.82 -0.86 -10.08
N GLU A 215 -25.80 -0.91 -9.18
CA GLU A 215 -26.60 0.26 -8.82
C GLU A 215 -25.75 1.37 -8.18
N TYR A 216 -24.88 1.01 -7.24
CA TYR A 216 -23.95 1.91 -6.57
C TYR A 216 -22.97 2.55 -7.55
N THR A 217 -22.35 1.74 -8.42
CA THR A 217 -21.44 2.21 -9.46
C THR A 217 -22.14 3.15 -10.43
N ALA A 218 -23.34 2.81 -10.91
CA ALA A 218 -24.06 3.69 -11.81
C ALA A 218 -24.44 5.02 -11.15
N HIS A 219 -24.69 5.05 -9.83
CA HIS A 219 -24.87 6.30 -9.12
C HIS A 219 -23.58 7.14 -9.06
N LYS A 220 -22.42 6.51 -8.89
CA LYS A 220 -21.11 7.18 -8.76
C LYS A 220 -20.50 7.61 -10.09
N LEU A 221 -20.52 6.74 -11.09
CA LEU A 221 -19.67 6.86 -12.29
C LEU A 221 -20.43 7.19 -13.58
N LEU A 222 -21.78 7.15 -13.58
CA LEU A 222 -22.55 7.44 -14.80
C LEU A 222 -22.34 8.87 -15.30
N LYS A 223 -22.32 9.84 -14.38
CA LYS A 223 -22.06 11.24 -14.75
C LYS A 223 -20.69 11.37 -15.40
N LEU A 224 -19.66 10.79 -14.77
CA LEU A 224 -18.30 10.76 -15.31
C LEU A 224 -18.27 10.15 -16.72
N LYS A 225 -18.97 9.03 -16.92
CA LYS A 225 -19.07 8.38 -18.24
C LYS A 225 -19.61 9.34 -19.31
N ASN A 226 -20.72 10.00 -19.03
CA ASN A 226 -21.37 10.88 -20.00
C ASN A 226 -20.62 12.20 -20.21
N ASP A 227 -19.93 12.71 -19.18
CA ASP A 227 -19.20 13.97 -19.28
C ASP A 227 -17.86 13.83 -20.02
N LEU A 228 -17.11 12.73 -19.82
CA LEU A 228 -15.70 12.64 -20.22
C LEU A 228 -15.32 11.41 -21.06
N TRP A 229 -16.18 10.39 -21.16
CA TRP A 229 -15.80 9.10 -21.74
C TRP A 229 -16.66 8.69 -22.94
N LEU A 230 -17.54 9.57 -23.42
CA LEU A 230 -18.23 9.39 -24.69
C LEU A 230 -17.25 9.53 -25.85
N LYS A 231 -17.45 8.73 -26.90
CA LYS A 231 -16.83 9.00 -28.21
C LYS A 231 -17.56 10.18 -28.86
N GLU A 232 -16.93 10.82 -29.86
CA GLU A 232 -17.47 12.03 -30.52
C GLU A 232 -18.95 11.89 -30.98
N ASP A 233 -19.38 10.70 -31.36
CA ASP A 233 -20.75 10.39 -31.80
C ASP A 233 -21.51 9.42 -30.87
N GLU A 234 -20.97 9.09 -29.68
CA GLU A 234 -21.66 8.22 -28.74
C GLU A 234 -22.74 9.01 -28.00
N LYS A 235 -23.99 8.51 -28.04
CA LYS A 235 -25.09 9.07 -27.24
C LYS A 235 -24.84 8.83 -25.75
N GLU A 236 -25.35 9.74 -24.92
CA GLU A 236 -25.36 9.55 -23.47
C GLU A 236 -25.90 8.18 -23.08
N VAL A 237 -25.16 7.51 -22.19
CA VAL A 237 -25.51 6.22 -21.66
C VAL A 237 -26.58 6.41 -20.59
N THR A 238 -27.65 5.62 -20.64
CA THR A 238 -28.67 5.62 -19.58
C THR A 238 -28.19 4.79 -18.39
N LYS A 239 -28.72 5.06 -17.19
CA LYS A 239 -28.45 4.23 -16.01
C LYS A 239 -28.74 2.75 -16.23
N LYS A 240 -29.80 2.44 -17.00
CA LYS A 240 -30.17 1.05 -17.34
C LYS A 240 -29.09 0.41 -18.23
N ASP A 241 -28.67 1.11 -19.28
CA ASP A 241 -27.66 0.59 -20.20
C ASP A 241 -26.29 0.44 -19.52
N PHE A 242 -25.92 1.39 -18.66
CA PHE A 242 -24.69 1.33 -17.86
C PHE A 242 -24.64 0.03 -17.05
N LYS A 243 -25.68 -0.25 -16.26
CA LYS A 243 -25.73 -1.47 -15.43
C LYS A 243 -25.77 -2.76 -16.24
N ASN A 244 -26.43 -2.74 -17.41
CA ASN A 244 -26.53 -3.90 -18.29
C ASN A 244 -25.19 -4.26 -18.95
N ARG A 245 -24.34 -3.25 -19.22
CA ARG A 245 -23.00 -3.47 -19.80
C ARG A 245 -22.00 -4.00 -18.78
N MET A 246 -22.15 -3.64 -17.50
CA MET A 246 -21.31 -4.18 -16.44
C MET A 246 -21.48 -5.71 -16.31
N LYS A 247 -20.43 -6.47 -16.60
CA LYS A 247 -20.40 -7.92 -16.42
C LYS A 247 -19.51 -8.26 -15.22
N PHE A 248 -20.07 -8.92 -14.22
CA PHE A 248 -19.31 -9.38 -13.06
C PHE A 248 -18.27 -10.41 -13.48
N THR A 249 -17.03 -10.26 -13.03
CA THR A 249 -15.89 -11.10 -13.43
C THR A 249 -15.19 -11.74 -12.25
N SER A 250 -15.05 -11.02 -11.13
CA SER A 250 -14.39 -11.58 -9.96
C SER A 250 -14.77 -10.94 -8.63
N LEU A 251 -14.56 -11.70 -7.55
CA LEU A 251 -14.66 -11.24 -6.17
C LEU A 251 -13.35 -11.54 -5.43
N TYR A 252 -12.73 -10.50 -4.90
CA TYR A 252 -11.56 -10.60 -4.02
C TYR A 252 -11.93 -10.23 -2.59
N VAL A 253 -11.77 -11.15 -1.66
CA VAL A 253 -12.07 -10.92 -0.24
C VAL A 253 -10.78 -10.79 0.57
N PHE A 254 -10.73 -9.76 1.42
CA PHE A 254 -9.69 -9.52 2.41
C PHE A 254 -10.25 -9.69 3.83
N SER A 255 -9.40 -9.57 4.84
CA SER A 255 -9.83 -9.66 6.25
C SER A 255 -10.79 -8.54 6.66
N GLU A 256 -10.72 -7.37 6.03
CA GLU A 256 -11.49 -6.17 6.41
C GLU A 256 -12.41 -5.61 5.30
N SER A 257 -12.33 -6.16 4.09
CA SER A 257 -13.05 -5.65 2.92
C SER A 257 -13.25 -6.73 1.85
N ALA A 258 -14.06 -6.42 0.84
CA ALA A 258 -14.11 -7.19 -0.40
C ALA A 258 -14.29 -6.30 -1.62
N ASN A 259 -13.66 -6.69 -2.72
CA ASN A 259 -13.70 -5.97 -3.99
C ASN A 259 -14.42 -6.83 -5.03
N PHE A 260 -15.44 -6.25 -5.64
CA PHE A 260 -16.13 -6.79 -6.79
C PHE A 260 -15.55 -6.16 -8.05
N TYR A 261 -15.17 -7.00 -9.00
CA TYR A 261 -14.68 -6.54 -10.29
C TYR A 261 -15.70 -6.83 -11.38
N PHE A 262 -15.82 -5.86 -12.28
CA PHE A 262 -16.68 -5.94 -13.44
C PHE A 262 -15.88 -5.56 -14.68
N ASP A 263 -16.05 -6.35 -15.73
CA ASP A 263 -15.82 -5.88 -17.09
C ASP A 263 -16.79 -4.73 -17.36
N ASP A 264 -16.26 -3.61 -17.85
CA ASP A 264 -17.01 -2.38 -18.06
C ASP A 264 -17.93 -2.43 -19.28
N GLY A 265 -17.86 -3.48 -20.11
CA GLY A 265 -18.59 -3.57 -21.37
C GLY A 265 -18.27 -2.40 -22.30
N ASN A 266 -17.03 -1.93 -22.29
CA ASN A 266 -16.53 -0.78 -23.03
C ASN A 266 -17.21 0.56 -22.65
N LEU A 267 -17.69 0.70 -21.41
CA LEU A 267 -18.13 1.99 -20.88
C LEU A 267 -16.96 2.96 -20.74
N PHE A 268 -15.83 2.48 -20.24
CA PHE A 268 -14.59 3.20 -19.99
C PHE A 268 -13.47 2.59 -20.84
N TRP A 269 -13.70 2.36 -22.13
CA TRP A 269 -12.69 1.89 -23.08
C TRP A 269 -11.98 0.58 -22.69
N GLY A 270 -12.66 -0.33 -21.99
CA GLY A 270 -12.15 -1.65 -21.64
C GLY A 270 -11.37 -1.70 -20.32
N HIS A 271 -11.50 -0.66 -19.48
CA HIS A 271 -11.01 -0.71 -18.10
C HIS A 271 -11.88 -1.67 -17.26
N THR A 272 -11.38 -2.03 -16.09
CA THR A 272 -12.16 -2.77 -15.09
C THR A 272 -12.83 -1.81 -14.13
N ILE A 273 -14.05 -2.10 -13.72
CA ILE A 273 -14.71 -1.39 -12.63
C ILE A 273 -14.51 -2.18 -11.34
N GLU A 274 -13.93 -1.55 -10.34
CA GLU A 274 -13.76 -2.09 -8.99
C GLU A 274 -14.79 -1.46 -8.04
N VAL A 275 -15.49 -2.27 -7.26
CA VAL A 275 -16.45 -1.82 -6.25
C VAL A 275 -16.08 -2.43 -4.91
N THR A 276 -15.87 -1.59 -3.90
CA THR A 276 -15.36 -2.02 -2.60
C THR A 276 -16.46 -1.97 -1.54
N ILE A 277 -16.57 -3.05 -0.78
CA ILE A 277 -17.37 -3.13 0.44
C ILE A 277 -16.48 -3.32 1.67
N ASN A 278 -16.91 -2.79 2.81
CA ASN A 278 -16.25 -3.05 4.10
C ASN A 278 -16.74 -4.37 4.74
N GLN A 279 -16.18 -4.73 5.89
CA GLN A 279 -16.59 -5.92 6.66
C GLN A 279 -18.05 -5.93 7.13
N ASN A 280 -18.71 -4.76 7.18
CA ASN A 280 -20.14 -4.63 7.50
C ASN A 280 -21.02 -4.80 6.25
N LEU A 281 -20.41 -5.14 5.10
CA LEU A 281 -21.05 -5.26 3.80
C LEU A 281 -21.65 -3.94 3.27
N GLU A 282 -21.06 -2.81 3.66
CA GLU A 282 -21.45 -1.48 3.18
C GLU A 282 -20.55 -1.06 2.01
N PHE A 283 -21.15 -0.48 0.97
CA PHE A 283 -20.42 0.05 -0.18
C PHE A 283 -19.67 1.32 0.20
N ILE A 284 -18.34 1.29 0.08
CA ILE A 284 -17.49 2.42 0.45
C ILE A 284 -16.89 3.13 -0.77
N ASP A 285 -16.69 2.42 -1.89
CA ASP A 285 -16.09 3.03 -3.08
C ASP A 285 -16.44 2.32 -4.39
N ALA A 286 -16.29 3.03 -5.51
CA ALA A 286 -16.38 2.50 -6.87
C ALA A 286 -15.42 3.25 -7.81
N ASN A 287 -14.47 2.54 -8.40
CA ASN A 287 -13.37 3.08 -9.18
C ASN A 287 -13.25 2.43 -10.56
N ILE A 288 -12.56 3.13 -11.46
CA ILE A 288 -12.09 2.63 -12.76
C ILE A 288 -10.62 2.25 -12.57
N VAL A 289 -10.24 1.01 -12.85
CA VAL A 289 -8.90 0.46 -12.64
C VAL A 289 -8.41 -0.30 -13.87
N GLY A 290 -7.09 -0.33 -14.08
CA GLY A 290 -6.45 -0.95 -15.25
C GLY A 290 -5.69 0.07 -16.06
#